data_AF-A0A662KNI3-F1
#
_entry.id   AF-A0A662KNI3-F1
#
_cell.length_a   1.000
_cell.length_b   1.000
_cell.length_c   1.000
_cell.angle_alpha   90.00
_cell.angle_beta   90.00
_cell.angle_gamma   90.00
#
_symmetry.space_group_name_H-M   'P 1'
#
loop_
_entity.id
_entity.type
_entity.pdbx_description
1 polymer ?
#
loop_
_entity_poly.entity_id
_entity_poly.type
_entity_poly.pdbx_seq_one_letter_code
_entity_poly.pdbx_strand_id
1 'polypeptide(L)'
;MKKLTIVIFIMAMLAFPATHAAVFAEVASASYCPDCPPANEILFEIYNSGEYPFYYVTMVGDKNEFAYNRIKNDYNFYWYPTVFIDGGYKVVLEASKEAYEKAIEQSMNRNKPDIEIDLNVTWIQCPCQHGFSIEVDIMNYENKSYEGILRIYIVEISSRWDDYNANQYHFAFLEFAYIGNVSIAPYEEEYISTGWDPSQHFPDIVEDDINNIAVFAVLFNANWNTAYANPPDKNPFKAYYVDALAAYIPENSPPSISIISPKNGYLYLFDREIMKVGKTIIIGKKTIEMKAFDESGIEKVEIYVDGKLEATLKNSYTWIWKDFGQHTLLAKAYDKNGFNSTDFVDAFIIA
;
A
#
# COMPACT_ATOMS: atom_id res chain seq x y z
N MET A 1 -2.87 -35.98 -37.20
CA MET A 1 -2.93 -34.51 -37.42
C MET A 1 -4.04 -33.92 -36.55
N LYS A 2 -3.74 -33.56 -35.30
CA LYS A 2 -4.66 -32.80 -34.44
C LYS A 2 -4.30 -31.32 -34.62
N LYS A 3 -5.26 -30.52 -35.08
CA LYS A 3 -5.10 -29.06 -35.21
C LYS A 3 -4.89 -28.47 -33.82
N LEU A 4 -3.74 -27.84 -33.61
CA LEU A 4 -3.43 -27.06 -32.43
C LEU A 4 -4.15 -25.72 -32.59
N THR A 5 -5.27 -25.55 -31.92
CA THR A 5 -5.95 -24.25 -31.85
C THR A 5 -5.21 -23.43 -30.80
N ILE A 6 -4.31 -22.56 -31.25
CA ILE A 6 -3.70 -21.54 -30.40
C ILE A 6 -4.78 -20.50 -30.12
N VAL A 7 -5.31 -20.51 -28.91
CA VAL A 7 -6.15 -19.41 -28.41
C VAL A 7 -5.18 -18.35 -27.91
N ILE A 8 -4.92 -17.35 -28.75
CA ILE A 8 -4.22 -16.14 -28.34
C ILE A 8 -5.22 -15.38 -27.45
N PHE A 9 -5.00 -15.42 -26.14
CA PHE A 9 -5.66 -14.53 -25.21
C PHE A 9 -5.07 -13.14 -25.48
N ILE A 10 -5.73 -12.36 -26.33
CA ILE A 10 -5.48 -10.93 -26.42
C ILE A 10 -6.10 -10.36 -25.13
N MET A 11 -5.28 -10.28 -24.08
CA MET A 11 -5.58 -9.43 -22.94
C MET A 11 -5.74 -8.03 -23.53
N ALA A 12 -6.95 -7.51 -23.52
CA ALA A 12 -7.20 -6.12 -23.87
C ALA A 12 -6.46 -5.30 -22.81
N MET A 13 -5.23 -4.88 -23.11
CA MET A 13 -4.63 -3.73 -22.48
C MET A 13 -5.64 -2.60 -22.70
N LEU A 14 -6.34 -2.21 -21.63
CA LEU A 14 -6.84 -0.86 -21.53
C LEU A 14 -5.59 0.02 -21.61
N ALA A 15 -5.28 0.47 -22.83
CA ALA A 15 -4.26 1.47 -23.05
C ALA A 15 -4.76 2.74 -22.38
N PHE A 16 -4.39 2.94 -21.12
CA PHE A 16 -4.41 4.26 -20.52
C PHE A 16 -3.39 5.10 -21.30
N PRO A 17 -3.81 6.16 -22.00
CA PRO A 17 -2.84 7.10 -22.52
C PRO A 17 -2.21 7.80 -21.32
N ALA A 18 -0.88 7.81 -21.31
CA ALA A 18 0.01 8.63 -20.51
C ALA A 18 0.14 8.26 -19.03
N THR A 19 1.32 7.73 -18.70
CA THR A 19 1.98 7.77 -17.38
C THR A 19 1.84 9.13 -16.67
N HIS A 20 1.60 10.22 -17.42
CA HIS A 20 1.30 11.57 -16.92
C HIS A 20 0.02 11.70 -16.07
N ALA A 21 -0.94 10.78 -16.17
CA ALA A 21 -2.18 10.84 -15.40
C ALA A 21 -2.06 10.20 -14.00
N ALA A 22 -0.95 9.53 -13.69
CA ALA A 22 -0.84 8.77 -12.45
C ALA A 22 -0.88 9.68 -11.21
N VAL A 23 -1.55 9.22 -10.14
CA VAL A 23 -1.69 9.97 -8.89
C VAL A 23 -1.03 9.19 -7.76
N PHE A 24 -0.17 9.88 -7.01
CA PHE A 24 0.49 9.34 -5.83
C PHE A 24 -0.09 9.94 -4.56
N ALA A 25 -0.31 9.14 -3.53
CA ALA A 25 -0.74 9.62 -2.21
C ALA A 25 0.15 9.12 -1.07
N GLU A 26 0.33 9.97 -0.07
CA GLU A 26 1.00 9.65 1.20
C GLU A 26 -0.01 9.74 2.33
N VAL A 27 -0.20 8.64 3.08
CA VAL A 27 -1.21 8.53 4.13
C VAL A 27 -0.54 8.56 5.49
N ALA A 28 -0.75 9.62 6.26
CA ALA A 28 -0.37 9.64 7.66
C ALA A 28 -1.29 8.69 8.46
N SER A 29 -0.72 7.67 9.09
CA SER A 29 -1.44 6.73 9.96
C SER A 29 -0.62 6.37 11.21
N ALA A 30 -1.26 5.71 12.18
CA ALA A 30 -0.60 5.14 13.35
C ALA A 30 -1.28 3.85 13.82
N SER A 31 -0.52 2.87 14.29
CA SER A 31 -1.07 1.58 14.77
C SER A 31 -2.04 1.74 15.96
N TYR A 32 -1.88 2.79 16.77
CA TYR A 32 -2.77 3.09 17.90
C TYR A 32 -4.02 3.92 17.53
N CYS A 33 -4.15 4.37 16.29
CA CYS A 33 -5.20 5.32 15.86
C CYS A 33 -6.53 4.60 15.54
N PRO A 34 -7.60 4.80 16.33
CA PRO A 34 -8.87 4.10 16.12
C PRO A 34 -9.62 4.54 14.85
N ASP A 35 -9.38 5.75 14.37
CA ASP A 35 -10.05 6.32 13.19
C ASP A 35 -9.29 6.07 11.88
N CYS A 36 -8.11 5.43 11.94
CA CYS A 36 -7.26 5.15 10.79
C CYS A 36 -7.61 3.91 9.95
N PRO A 37 -8.16 2.81 10.52
CA PRO A 37 -8.48 1.61 9.74
C PRO A 37 -9.36 1.88 8.49
N PRO A 38 -10.38 2.76 8.52
CA PRO A 38 -11.15 3.07 7.32
C PRO A 38 -10.29 3.64 6.18
N ALA A 39 -9.27 4.46 6.48
CA ALA A 39 -8.38 4.99 5.45
C ALA A 39 -7.52 3.89 4.82
N ASN A 40 -7.00 2.96 5.65
CA ASN A 40 -6.24 1.79 5.19
C ASN A 40 -7.08 0.93 4.22
N GLU A 41 -8.31 0.58 4.62
CA GLU A 41 -9.19 -0.27 3.79
C GLU A 41 -9.60 0.40 2.48
N ILE A 42 -10.03 1.67 2.52
CA ILE A 42 -10.61 2.35 1.35
C ILE A 42 -9.53 2.65 0.30
N LEU A 43 -8.34 3.09 0.70
CA LEU A 43 -7.28 3.39 -0.28
C LEU A 43 -6.77 2.13 -0.97
N PHE A 44 -6.68 1.03 -0.23
CA PHE A 44 -6.37 -0.26 -0.83
C PHE A 44 -7.49 -0.72 -1.78
N GLU A 45 -8.76 -0.53 -1.41
CA GLU A 45 -9.88 -0.82 -2.31
C GLU A 45 -9.82 0.00 -3.62
N ILE A 46 -9.51 1.30 -3.53
CA ILE A 46 -9.37 2.17 -4.71
C ILE A 46 -8.21 1.73 -5.59
N TYR A 47 -7.02 1.47 -5.00
CA TYR A 47 -5.86 0.93 -5.73
C TYR A 47 -6.23 -0.35 -6.48
N ASN A 48 -6.85 -1.31 -5.79
CA ASN A 48 -7.22 -2.61 -6.32
C ASN A 48 -8.33 -2.58 -7.38
N SER A 49 -9.12 -1.51 -7.43
CA SER A 49 -10.17 -1.38 -8.44
C SER A 49 -9.62 -1.32 -9.86
N GLY A 50 -8.38 -0.83 -10.03
CA GLY A 50 -7.78 -0.54 -11.33
C GLY A 50 -8.52 0.56 -12.12
N GLU A 51 -9.48 1.24 -11.51
CA GLU A 51 -10.25 2.31 -12.15
C GLU A 51 -9.41 3.57 -12.38
N TYR A 52 -8.39 3.76 -11.55
CA TYR A 52 -7.48 4.91 -11.59
C TYR A 52 -6.02 4.43 -11.66
N PRO A 53 -5.13 5.14 -12.37
CA PRO A 53 -3.68 4.97 -12.25
C PRO A 53 -3.20 5.56 -10.92
N PHE A 54 -3.63 4.96 -9.81
CA PHE A 54 -3.45 5.45 -8.45
C PHE A 54 -2.46 4.58 -7.69
N TYR A 55 -1.53 5.22 -6.99
CA TYR A 55 -0.57 4.56 -6.12
C TYR A 55 -0.54 5.32 -4.79
N TYR A 56 -0.25 4.62 -3.70
CA TYR A 56 -0.12 5.27 -2.41
C TYR A 56 0.88 4.55 -1.53
N VAL A 57 1.31 5.25 -0.48
CA VAL A 57 2.16 4.71 0.56
C VAL A 57 1.58 5.08 1.93
N THR A 58 1.59 4.12 2.84
CA THR A 58 1.15 4.29 4.22
C THR A 58 2.32 4.67 5.11
N MET A 59 2.26 5.87 5.68
CA MET A 59 3.24 6.42 6.62
C MET A 59 2.83 6.05 8.04
N VAL A 60 3.27 4.89 8.54
CA VAL A 60 2.99 4.41 9.91
C VAL A 60 3.91 5.11 10.91
N GLY A 61 3.55 6.33 11.29
CA GLY A 61 4.44 7.27 11.98
C GLY A 61 4.76 6.90 13.44
N ASP A 62 4.04 5.97 14.06
CA ASP A 62 4.37 5.48 15.41
C ASP A 62 5.30 4.28 15.42
N LYS A 63 5.48 3.62 14.26
CA LYS A 63 6.34 2.45 14.10
C LYS A 63 7.63 2.74 13.35
N ASN A 64 7.62 3.79 12.52
CA ASN A 64 8.73 4.15 11.66
C ASN A 64 9.07 5.65 11.78
N GLU A 65 10.28 5.94 12.23
CA GLU A 65 10.76 7.32 12.35
C GLU A 65 10.96 8.02 11.00
N PHE A 66 11.33 7.30 9.94
CA PHE A 66 11.42 7.86 8.59
C PHE A 66 10.04 8.31 8.10
N ALA A 67 9.02 7.47 8.31
CA ALA A 67 7.63 7.80 8.01
C ALA A 67 7.18 9.04 8.80
N TYR A 68 7.42 9.04 10.12
CA TYR A 68 7.06 10.17 10.99
C TYR A 68 7.73 11.47 10.55
N ASN A 69 9.04 11.43 10.25
CA ASN A 69 9.80 12.59 9.81
C ASN A 69 9.24 13.16 8.50
N ARG A 70 8.88 12.30 7.53
CA ARG A 70 8.27 12.73 6.26
C ARG A 70 6.95 13.47 6.51
N ILE A 71 6.02 12.88 7.24
CA ILE A 71 4.72 13.53 7.50
C ILE A 71 4.85 14.75 8.43
N LYS A 72 5.80 14.75 9.37
CA LYS A 72 5.94 15.83 10.35
C LYS A 72 6.67 17.03 9.80
N ASN A 73 7.80 16.81 9.14
CA ASN A 73 8.70 17.90 8.75
C ASN A 73 8.29 18.50 7.40
N ASP A 74 7.81 17.68 6.46
CA ASP A 74 7.48 18.15 5.12
C ASP A 74 6.01 18.54 4.99
N TYR A 75 5.12 17.77 5.61
CA TYR A 75 3.68 18.00 5.54
C TYR A 75 3.10 18.76 6.73
N ASN A 76 3.87 18.97 7.81
CA ASN A 76 3.37 19.61 9.04
C ASN A 76 2.08 18.94 9.56
N PHE A 77 1.99 17.61 9.46
CA PHE A 77 0.75 16.89 9.80
C PHE A 77 0.28 17.22 11.22
N TYR A 78 -1.05 17.24 11.39
CA TYR A 78 -1.68 17.56 12.68
C TYR A 78 -2.28 16.33 13.36
N TRP A 79 -2.95 15.46 12.60
CA TRP A 79 -3.69 14.33 13.15
C TRP A 79 -3.79 13.17 12.17
N TYR A 80 -4.13 12.00 12.69
CA TYR A 80 -4.29 10.76 11.95
C TYR A 80 -5.77 10.35 11.88
N PRO A 81 -6.27 9.84 10.74
CA PRO A 81 -5.58 9.76 9.45
C PRO A 81 -5.57 11.12 8.73
N THR A 82 -4.55 11.36 7.90
CA THR A 82 -4.56 12.46 6.91
C THR A 82 -3.96 11.93 5.61
N VAL A 83 -4.65 12.13 4.48
CA VAL A 83 -4.17 11.71 3.16
C VAL A 83 -3.70 12.91 2.36
N PHE A 84 -2.42 12.91 1.99
CA PHE A 84 -1.80 13.91 1.13
C PHE A 84 -1.73 13.36 -0.30
N ILE A 85 -2.59 13.86 -1.18
CA ILE A 85 -2.69 13.40 -2.56
C ILE A 85 -1.92 14.37 -3.46
N ASP A 86 -1.15 13.80 -4.38
CA ASP A 86 -0.37 14.50 -5.40
C ASP A 86 0.56 15.55 -4.76
N GLY A 87 1.31 15.09 -3.76
CA GLY A 87 2.29 15.90 -3.04
C GLY A 87 1.68 17.01 -2.16
N GLY A 88 0.40 16.89 -1.83
CA GLY A 88 -0.35 17.87 -1.04
C GLY A 88 -1.16 18.84 -1.89
N TYR A 89 -1.34 18.58 -3.19
CA TYR A 89 -2.33 19.29 -4.01
C TYR A 89 -3.75 19.14 -3.46
N LYS A 90 -4.07 17.96 -2.93
CA LYS A 90 -5.26 17.73 -2.11
C LYS A 90 -4.86 17.14 -0.76
N VAL A 91 -5.51 17.62 0.29
CA VAL A 91 -5.38 17.07 1.65
C VAL A 91 -6.78 16.64 2.07
N VAL A 92 -6.94 15.34 2.32
CA VAL A 92 -8.23 14.75 2.70
C VAL A 92 -8.13 14.19 4.11
N LEU A 93 -9.03 14.67 4.95
CA LEU A 93 -9.14 14.31 6.36
C LEU A 93 -10.26 13.29 6.64
N GLU A 94 -11.23 13.25 5.75
CA GLU A 94 -12.37 12.34 5.84
C GLU A 94 -12.01 11.01 5.21
N ALA A 95 -12.08 9.92 5.99
CA ALA A 95 -11.88 8.57 5.50
C ALA A 95 -13.13 8.04 4.81
N SER A 96 -13.44 8.55 3.61
CA SER A 96 -14.54 8.09 2.76
C SER A 96 -14.09 7.89 1.31
N LYS A 97 -14.66 6.88 0.65
CA LYS A 97 -14.35 6.52 -0.73
C LYS A 97 -14.60 7.67 -1.69
N GLU A 98 -15.76 8.32 -1.57
CA GLU A 98 -16.14 9.48 -2.38
C GLU A 98 -15.13 10.65 -2.23
N ALA A 99 -14.67 10.94 -1.01
CA ALA A 99 -13.71 12.03 -0.79
C ALA A 99 -12.35 11.74 -1.43
N TYR A 100 -11.87 10.49 -1.34
CA TYR A 100 -10.62 10.06 -1.95
C TYR A 100 -10.70 10.03 -3.48
N GLU A 101 -11.72 9.39 -4.06
CA GLU A 101 -11.94 9.33 -5.52
C GLU A 101 -12.01 10.74 -6.12
N LYS A 102 -12.80 11.63 -5.52
CA LYS A 102 -12.89 13.03 -5.95
C LYS A 102 -11.55 13.75 -5.92
N ALA A 103 -10.73 13.51 -4.90
CA ALA A 103 -9.42 14.15 -4.79
C ALA A 103 -8.41 13.55 -5.78
N ILE A 104 -8.48 12.25 -6.06
CA ILE A 104 -7.70 11.57 -7.10
C ILE A 104 -8.07 12.14 -8.47
N GLU A 105 -9.35 12.19 -8.82
CA GLU A 105 -9.84 12.73 -10.10
C GLU A 105 -9.43 14.19 -10.29
N GLN A 106 -9.50 15.01 -9.25
CA GLN A 106 -9.02 16.40 -9.32
C GLN A 106 -7.51 16.48 -9.58
N SER A 107 -6.73 15.55 -9.03
CA SER A 107 -5.28 15.50 -9.20
C SER A 107 -4.89 14.97 -10.58
N MET A 108 -5.65 14.00 -11.13
CA MET A 108 -5.49 13.52 -12.51
C MET A 108 -5.75 14.63 -13.54
N ASN A 109 -6.71 15.51 -13.25
CA ASN A 109 -7.04 16.64 -14.13
C ASN A 109 -6.09 17.84 -13.97
N ARG A 110 -5.08 17.78 -13.08
CA ARG A 110 -4.07 18.82 -12.98
C ARG A 110 -3.21 18.81 -14.24
N ASN A 111 -2.91 19.99 -14.77
CA ASN A 111 -1.92 20.12 -15.84
C ASN A 111 -0.53 19.77 -15.29
N LYS A 112 0.05 18.67 -15.76
CA LYS A 112 1.40 18.22 -15.44
C LYS A 112 2.36 18.52 -16.60
N PRO A 113 3.65 18.76 -16.33
CA PRO A 113 4.64 18.85 -17.39
C PRO A 113 4.81 17.50 -18.09
N ASP A 114 5.19 17.53 -19.36
CA ASP A 114 5.45 16.33 -20.16
C ASP A 114 6.80 15.70 -19.78
N ILE A 115 6.81 15.02 -18.63
CA ILE A 115 7.97 14.30 -18.08
C ILE A 115 7.62 12.83 -17.94
N GLU A 116 8.46 11.96 -18.49
CA GLU A 116 8.36 10.52 -18.31
C GLU A 116 9.44 10.04 -17.34
N ILE A 117 9.11 9.04 -16.55
CA ILE A 117 10.02 8.40 -15.60
C ILE A 117 9.87 6.90 -15.77
N ASP A 118 11.00 6.22 -15.89
CA ASP A 118 11.12 4.78 -15.93
C ASP A 118 11.92 4.30 -14.73
N LEU A 119 11.58 3.11 -14.24
CA LEU A 119 12.17 2.53 -13.05
C LEU A 119 12.51 1.07 -13.32
N ASN A 120 13.80 0.73 -13.16
CA ASN A 120 14.29 -0.64 -13.19
C ASN A 120 14.87 -1.01 -11.83
N VAL A 121 14.41 -2.13 -11.27
CA VAL A 121 14.80 -2.60 -9.95
C VAL A 121 15.27 -4.03 -10.05
N THR A 122 16.48 -4.29 -9.54
CA THR A 122 17.08 -5.63 -9.56
C THR A 122 17.61 -5.98 -8.18
N TRP A 123 17.36 -7.22 -7.74
CA TRP A 123 18.00 -7.74 -6.53
C TRP A 123 19.45 -8.03 -6.80
N ILE A 124 20.32 -7.60 -5.89
CA ILE A 124 21.73 -7.96 -5.89
C ILE A 124 22.06 -8.62 -4.57
N GLN A 125 22.59 -9.84 -4.66
CA GLN A 125 23.14 -10.57 -3.53
C GLN A 125 24.54 -11.04 -3.90
N CYS A 126 25.54 -10.32 -3.41
CA CYS A 126 26.93 -10.71 -3.51
C CYS A 126 27.64 -10.40 -2.18
N PRO A 127 28.86 -10.93 -1.93
CA PRO A 127 29.54 -10.76 -0.64
C PRO A 127 29.75 -9.30 -0.17
N CYS A 128 29.62 -8.32 -1.07
CA CYS A 128 29.79 -6.90 -0.79
C CYS A 128 28.51 -6.05 -0.90
N GLN A 129 27.40 -6.61 -1.38
CA GLN A 129 26.14 -5.88 -1.54
C GLN A 129 24.95 -6.83 -1.38
N HIS A 130 24.01 -6.44 -0.53
CA HIS A 130 22.75 -7.14 -0.30
C HIS A 130 21.63 -6.11 -0.41
N GLY A 131 20.65 -6.35 -1.27
CA GLY A 131 19.47 -5.49 -1.43
C GLY A 131 19.19 -5.14 -2.88
N PHE A 132 18.59 -3.99 -3.13
CA PHE A 132 18.22 -3.56 -4.48
C PHE A 132 19.30 -2.69 -5.14
N SER A 133 19.50 -2.90 -6.44
CA SER A 133 20.01 -1.87 -7.36
C SER A 133 18.82 -1.26 -8.09
N ILE A 134 18.76 0.07 -8.06
CA ILE A 134 17.64 0.85 -8.54
C ILE A 134 18.17 1.85 -9.57
N GLU A 135 17.61 1.77 -10.76
CA GLU A 135 17.95 2.62 -11.90
C GLU A 135 16.71 3.39 -12.30
N VAL A 136 16.85 4.70 -12.46
CA VAL A 136 15.77 5.61 -12.80
C VAL A 136 16.20 6.44 -13.99
N ASP A 137 15.41 6.38 -15.07
CA ASP A 137 15.56 7.21 -16.25
C ASP A 137 14.44 8.25 -16.25
N ILE A 138 14.77 9.53 -16.42
CA ILE A 138 13.80 10.62 -16.43
C ILE A 138 13.97 11.41 -17.72
N MET A 139 12.94 11.42 -18.57
CA MET A 139 12.95 12.10 -19.85
C MET A 139 12.09 13.35 -19.83
N ASN A 140 12.65 14.48 -20.26
CA ASN A 140 11.94 15.75 -20.38
C ASN A 140 11.52 16.01 -21.83
N TYR A 141 10.22 15.89 -22.14
CA TYR A 141 9.70 16.17 -23.49
C TYR A 141 9.28 17.64 -23.69
N GLU A 142 9.43 18.48 -22.68
CA GLU A 142 9.14 19.91 -22.78
C GLU A 142 10.23 20.68 -23.51
N ASN A 143 9.86 21.85 -24.04
CA ASN A 143 10.82 22.80 -24.63
C ASN A 143 11.52 23.70 -23.60
N LYS A 144 11.35 23.41 -22.30
CA LYS A 144 11.93 24.14 -21.17
C LYS A 144 12.62 23.16 -20.23
N SER A 145 13.63 23.66 -19.51
CA SER A 145 14.26 22.89 -18.46
C SER A 145 13.25 22.54 -17.36
N TYR A 146 13.37 21.33 -16.84
CA TYR A 146 12.60 20.81 -15.72
C TYR A 146 13.47 20.79 -14.45
N GLU A 147 12.89 21.22 -13.33
CA GLU A 147 13.52 21.18 -12.01
C GLU A 147 12.58 20.40 -11.07
N GLY A 148 13.11 19.38 -10.41
CA GLY A 148 12.35 18.51 -9.54
C GLY A 148 13.14 17.93 -8.37
N ILE A 149 12.43 17.19 -7.54
CA ILE A 149 12.96 16.45 -6.40
C ILE A 149 12.52 15.00 -6.57
N LEU A 150 13.46 14.12 -6.90
CA LEU A 150 13.21 12.69 -6.97
C LEU A 150 13.24 12.11 -5.56
N ARG A 151 12.22 11.31 -5.23
CA ARG A 151 12.19 10.46 -4.04
C ARG A 151 11.94 9.02 -4.46
N ILE A 152 12.79 8.11 -4.01
CA ILE A 152 12.63 6.66 -4.23
C ILE A 152 12.21 6.03 -2.91
N TYR A 153 10.95 5.60 -2.84
CA TYR A 153 10.34 4.98 -1.66
C TYR A 153 10.58 3.48 -1.70
N ILE A 154 11.01 2.90 -0.57
CA ILE A 154 10.98 1.47 -0.32
C ILE A 154 9.76 1.15 0.52
N VAL A 155 8.98 0.17 0.08
CA VAL A 155 7.62 -0.07 0.57
C VAL A 155 7.37 -1.56 0.77
N GLU A 156 6.81 -1.95 1.92
CA GLU A 156 6.26 -3.30 2.10
C GLU A 156 4.82 -3.36 1.59
N ILE A 157 4.55 -4.24 0.62
CA ILE A 157 3.20 -4.45 0.05
C ILE A 157 2.25 -4.92 1.14
N SER A 158 2.65 -5.97 1.86
CA SER A 158 2.02 -6.46 3.08
C SER A 158 2.90 -6.05 4.27
N SER A 159 2.45 -5.06 5.04
CA SER A 159 3.26 -4.44 6.08
C SER A 159 3.58 -5.37 7.25
N ARG A 160 4.78 -5.26 7.83
CA ARG A 160 5.07 -5.84 9.15
C ARG A 160 4.24 -5.26 10.32
N TRP A 161 3.47 -4.19 10.08
CA TRP A 161 2.68 -3.51 11.09
C TRP A 161 1.18 -3.60 10.80
N ASP A 162 0.42 -3.70 11.88
CA ASP A 162 -1.03 -3.70 11.82
C ASP A 162 -1.62 -2.34 12.25
N ASP A 163 -2.82 -2.07 11.75
CA ASP A 163 -3.66 -0.97 12.18
C ASP A 163 -4.31 -1.22 13.55
N TYR A 164 -5.13 -0.28 14.01
CA TYR A 164 -5.78 -0.36 15.32
C TYR A 164 -6.74 -1.55 15.48
N ASN A 165 -7.29 -2.06 14.38
CA ASN A 165 -8.14 -3.24 14.35
C ASN A 165 -7.35 -4.54 14.19
N ALA A 166 -6.01 -4.44 14.15
CA ALA A 166 -5.07 -5.50 13.87
C ALA A 166 -5.22 -6.09 12.46
N ASN A 167 -5.64 -5.27 11.48
CA ASN A 167 -5.47 -5.61 10.07
C ASN A 167 -4.11 -5.11 9.59
N GLN A 168 -3.46 -5.86 8.70
CA GLN A 168 -2.19 -5.47 8.12
C GLN A 168 -2.31 -4.15 7.34
N TYR A 169 -1.33 -3.24 7.47
CA TYR A 169 -1.24 -2.11 6.55
C TYR A 169 -0.83 -2.58 5.15
N HIS A 170 -1.32 -1.88 4.14
CA HIS A 170 -0.88 -2.07 2.76
C HIS A 170 0.07 -0.95 2.35
N PHE A 171 1.07 -1.30 1.54
CA PHE A 171 2.06 -0.38 1.01
C PHE A 171 2.70 0.49 2.11
N ALA A 172 3.15 -0.12 3.21
CA ALA A 172 3.76 0.61 4.31
C ALA A 172 5.17 1.09 3.95
N PHE A 173 5.44 2.37 4.19
CA PHE A 173 6.74 2.97 3.97
C PHE A 173 7.79 2.41 4.92
N LEU A 174 8.93 1.98 4.38
CA LEU A 174 10.13 1.62 5.15
C LEU A 174 11.09 2.80 5.22
N GLU A 175 11.65 3.22 4.09
CA GLU A 175 12.57 4.34 4.03
C GLU A 175 12.74 4.85 2.59
N PHE A 176 13.52 5.93 2.44
CA PHE A 176 13.93 6.41 1.14
C PHE A 176 15.25 5.76 0.72
N ALA A 177 15.27 5.10 -0.44
CA ALA A 177 16.53 4.68 -1.06
C ALA A 177 17.30 5.87 -1.66
N TYR A 178 16.60 6.94 -2.02
CA TYR A 178 17.18 8.15 -2.57
C TYR A 178 16.27 9.36 -2.38
N ILE A 179 16.88 10.51 -2.10
CA ILE A 179 16.26 11.83 -2.16
C ILE A 179 17.27 12.78 -2.81
N GLY A 180 16.91 13.40 -3.92
CA GLY A 180 17.81 14.33 -4.61
C GLY A 180 17.10 15.28 -5.55
N ASN A 181 17.75 16.40 -5.84
CA ASN A 181 17.28 17.35 -6.83
C ASN A 181 17.67 16.87 -8.23
N VAL A 182 16.80 17.12 -9.20
CA VAL A 182 16.99 16.77 -10.60
C VAL A 182 16.80 18.02 -11.45
N SER A 183 17.69 18.23 -12.42
CA SER A 183 17.66 19.35 -13.38
C SER A 183 17.85 18.79 -14.78
N ILE A 184 16.79 18.77 -15.59
CA ILE A 184 16.79 18.17 -16.92
C ILE A 184 16.61 19.26 -17.97
N ALA A 185 17.51 19.33 -18.93
CA ALA A 185 17.37 20.29 -20.03
C ALA A 185 16.22 19.87 -20.98
N PRO A 186 15.74 20.77 -21.87
CA PRO A 186 14.70 20.43 -22.83
C PRO A 186 15.11 19.25 -23.73
N TYR A 187 14.24 18.25 -23.88
CA TYR A 187 14.47 17.06 -24.73
C TYR A 187 15.70 16.23 -24.34
N GLU A 188 16.16 16.35 -23.10
CA GLU A 188 17.25 15.55 -22.54
C GLU A 188 16.72 14.56 -21.49
N GLU A 189 17.57 13.59 -21.17
CA GLU A 189 17.34 12.55 -20.18
C GLU A 189 18.32 12.69 -19.02
N GLU A 190 17.85 12.38 -17.80
CA GLU A 190 18.70 12.21 -16.63
C GLU A 190 18.62 10.75 -16.15
N TYR A 191 19.78 10.13 -15.97
CA TYR A 191 19.92 8.78 -15.42
C TYR A 191 20.44 8.81 -13.99
N ILE A 192 19.74 8.14 -13.08
CA ILE A 192 20.10 8.03 -11.66
C ILE A 192 20.19 6.55 -11.29
N SER A 193 21.34 6.15 -10.73
CA SER A 193 21.55 4.81 -10.18
C SER A 193 21.83 4.91 -8.68
N THR A 194 21.10 4.13 -7.88
CA THR A 194 21.28 4.02 -6.44
C THR A 194 21.11 2.58 -5.98
N GLY A 195 21.49 2.30 -4.74
CA GLY A 195 21.21 1.03 -4.08
C GLY A 195 20.43 1.22 -2.79
N TRP A 196 19.70 0.19 -2.39
CA TRP A 196 19.11 0.09 -1.06
C TRP A 196 19.59 -1.20 -0.40
N ASP A 197 20.10 -1.09 0.82
CA ASP A 197 20.59 -2.23 1.62
C ASP A 197 19.72 -2.37 2.87
N PRO A 198 18.86 -3.40 2.96
CA PRO A 198 17.99 -3.60 4.11
C PRO A 198 18.77 -3.78 5.42
N SER A 199 20.02 -4.26 5.38
CA SER A 199 20.78 -4.57 6.59
C SER A 199 21.09 -3.36 7.48
N GLN A 200 20.95 -2.14 6.95
CA GLN A 200 21.19 -0.90 7.68
C GLN A 200 20.10 -0.60 8.72
N HIS A 201 18.82 -0.76 8.33
CA HIS A 201 17.68 -0.37 9.16
C HIS A 201 16.63 -1.49 9.32
N PHE A 202 16.59 -2.45 8.40
CA PHE A 202 15.62 -3.56 8.35
C PHE A 202 16.33 -4.92 8.11
N PRO A 203 17.26 -5.34 8.99
CA PRO A 203 18.11 -6.52 8.79
C PRO A 203 17.36 -7.85 8.79
N ASP A 204 16.07 -7.83 9.17
CA ASP A 204 15.16 -8.97 9.09
C ASP A 204 14.65 -9.24 7.67
N ILE A 205 14.75 -8.28 6.74
CA ILE A 205 14.40 -8.47 5.33
C ILE A 205 15.52 -9.25 4.64
N VAL A 206 15.18 -10.44 4.16
CA VAL A 206 16.10 -11.33 3.44
C VAL A 206 15.59 -11.62 2.01
N GLU A 207 16.34 -12.41 1.26
CA GLU A 207 16.03 -12.77 -0.13
C GLU A 207 14.61 -13.32 -0.32
N ASP A 208 14.08 -14.09 0.63
CA ASP A 208 12.72 -14.65 0.56
C ASP A 208 11.62 -13.57 0.68
N ASP A 209 11.92 -12.42 1.29
CA ASP A 209 10.97 -11.32 1.51
C ASP A 209 10.88 -10.36 0.32
N ILE A 210 11.76 -10.51 -0.68
CA ILE A 210 11.88 -9.56 -1.80
C ILE A 210 10.57 -9.33 -2.55
N ASN A 211 9.76 -10.38 -2.69
CA ASN A 211 8.48 -10.29 -3.39
C ASN A 211 7.46 -9.42 -2.64
N ASN A 212 7.68 -9.15 -1.36
CA ASN A 212 6.87 -8.24 -0.56
C ASN A 212 7.37 -6.78 -0.61
N ILE A 213 8.45 -6.48 -1.33
CA ILE A 213 9.02 -5.13 -1.40
C ILE A 213 8.71 -4.48 -2.75
N ALA A 214 7.99 -3.37 -2.71
CA ALA A 214 7.77 -2.48 -3.84
C ALA A 214 8.69 -1.27 -3.76
N VAL A 215 8.97 -0.67 -4.93
CA VAL A 215 9.77 0.55 -5.05
C VAL A 215 8.99 1.57 -5.86
N PHE A 216 8.81 2.78 -5.33
CA PHE A 216 8.15 3.87 -6.05
C PHE A 216 9.14 5.01 -6.28
N ALA A 217 9.39 5.35 -7.55
CA ALA A 217 10.15 6.53 -7.94
C ALA A 217 9.17 7.67 -8.24
N VAL A 218 9.18 8.70 -7.40
CA VAL A 218 8.20 9.78 -7.43
C VAL A 218 8.93 11.10 -7.64
N LEU A 219 8.60 11.79 -8.73
CA LEU A 219 9.20 13.06 -9.12
C LEU A 219 8.29 14.22 -8.69
N PHE A 220 8.75 14.97 -7.69
CA PHE A 220 8.05 16.14 -7.19
C PHE A 220 8.56 17.40 -7.90
N ASN A 221 7.66 18.31 -8.27
CA ASN A 221 8.04 19.62 -8.82
C ASN A 221 8.97 20.37 -7.84
N ALA A 222 9.97 21.11 -8.30
CA ALA A 222 10.80 21.93 -7.43
C ALA A 222 10.08 23.19 -6.89
N ASN A 223 9.03 23.64 -7.58
CA ASN A 223 8.18 24.74 -7.10
C ASN A 223 7.13 24.21 -6.12
N TRP A 224 6.97 24.94 -5.03
CA TRP A 224 5.99 24.61 -4.01
C TRP A 224 4.82 25.58 -4.02
N ASN A 225 3.70 25.11 -3.48
CA ASN A 225 2.52 25.89 -3.18
C ASN A 225 2.25 25.86 -1.68
N THR A 226 1.56 26.88 -1.15
CA THR A 226 1.10 26.82 0.24
C THR A 226 -0.11 25.91 0.31
N ALA A 227 -0.01 24.86 1.13
CA ALA A 227 -1.13 24.00 1.48
C ALA A 227 -1.24 23.88 3.01
N TYR A 228 -2.31 23.24 3.47
CA TYR A 228 -2.66 23.18 4.89
C TYR A 228 -2.99 21.75 5.27
N ALA A 229 -2.25 21.17 6.22
CA ALA A 229 -2.50 19.81 6.68
C ALA A 229 -3.78 19.69 7.50
N ASN A 230 -4.29 20.81 7.99
CA ASN A 230 -5.63 20.93 8.54
C ASN A 230 -6.39 22.04 7.79
N PRO A 231 -6.94 21.72 6.61
CA PRO A 231 -7.65 22.69 5.78
C PRO A 231 -8.82 23.36 6.54
N PRO A 232 -9.13 24.62 6.23
CA PRO A 232 -8.58 25.39 5.12
C PRO A 232 -7.29 26.18 5.42
N ASP A 233 -6.93 26.41 6.68
CA ASP A 233 -5.95 27.46 7.04
C ASP A 233 -5.01 27.11 8.22
N LYS A 234 -5.05 25.87 8.72
CA LYS A 234 -4.17 25.42 9.82
C LYS A 234 -3.09 24.47 9.34
N ASN A 235 -1.96 24.51 10.04
CA ASN A 235 -0.79 23.68 9.76
C ASN A 235 -0.28 23.89 8.32
N PRO A 236 0.17 25.11 7.98
CA PRO A 236 0.70 25.38 6.66
C PRO A 236 1.96 24.56 6.39
N PHE A 237 2.11 24.11 5.14
CA PHE A 237 3.30 23.41 4.66
C PHE A 237 3.56 23.75 3.18
N LYS A 238 4.76 23.39 2.71
CA LYS A 238 5.17 23.54 1.31
C LYS A 238 4.76 22.29 0.53
N ALA A 239 3.69 22.39 -0.25
CA ALA A 239 3.26 21.31 -1.13
C ALA A 239 4.04 21.37 -2.45
N TYR A 240 4.86 20.36 -2.69
CA TYR A 240 5.53 20.11 -3.96
C TYR A 240 4.68 19.06 -4.68
N TYR A 241 4.12 19.35 -5.85
CA TYR A 241 3.18 18.42 -6.51
C TYR A 241 3.90 17.32 -7.28
N VAL A 242 3.26 16.17 -7.50
CA VAL A 242 3.88 15.00 -8.14
C VAL A 242 3.69 15.06 -9.66
N ASP A 243 4.76 15.34 -10.39
CA ASP A 243 4.69 15.49 -11.84
C ASP A 243 4.81 14.17 -12.59
N ALA A 244 5.61 13.23 -12.08
CA ALA A 244 5.78 11.91 -12.67
C ALA A 244 5.96 10.83 -11.59
N LEU A 245 5.60 9.60 -11.92
CA LEU A 245 5.66 8.42 -11.05
C LEU A 245 5.99 7.18 -11.87
N ALA A 246 6.92 6.37 -11.38
CA ALA A 246 7.10 4.99 -11.79
C ALA A 246 7.07 4.08 -10.57
N ALA A 247 6.49 2.88 -10.74
CA ALA A 247 6.35 1.90 -9.69
C ALA A 247 6.88 0.55 -10.15
N TYR A 248 7.70 -0.07 -9.29
CA TYR A 248 8.09 -1.45 -9.39
C TYR A 248 7.36 -2.21 -8.29
N ILE A 249 6.50 -3.14 -8.70
CA ILE A 249 5.79 -4.08 -7.84
C ILE A 249 6.15 -5.48 -8.36
N PRO A 250 6.75 -6.37 -7.55
CA PRO A 250 7.11 -7.71 -8.00
C PRO A 250 5.90 -8.49 -8.55
N GLU A 251 6.06 -9.13 -9.72
CA GLU A 251 5.03 -9.99 -10.34
C GLU A 251 4.59 -11.15 -9.43
N ASN A 252 5.46 -11.53 -8.50
CA ASN A 252 5.30 -12.62 -7.55
C ASN A 252 4.93 -12.12 -6.14
N SER A 253 4.39 -10.91 -6.04
CA SER A 253 4.00 -10.34 -4.76
C SER A 253 2.93 -11.19 -4.07
N PRO A 254 3.02 -11.39 -2.73
CA PRO A 254 2.06 -12.21 -2.03
C PRO A 254 0.67 -11.56 -2.04
N PRO A 255 -0.41 -12.37 -2.00
CA PRO A 255 -1.76 -11.84 -1.85
C PRO A 255 -1.89 -11.07 -0.53
N SER A 256 -2.92 -10.27 -0.39
CA SER A 256 -3.36 -9.71 0.90
C SER A 256 -4.48 -10.55 1.51
N ILE A 257 -4.56 -10.59 2.84
CA ILE A 257 -5.66 -11.19 3.61
C ILE A 257 -5.90 -10.39 4.89
N SER A 258 -7.16 -10.18 5.25
CA SER A 258 -7.54 -9.60 6.54
C SER A 258 -8.86 -10.21 7.05
N ILE A 259 -8.91 -10.54 8.33
CA ILE A 259 -10.06 -11.00 9.09
C ILE A 259 -10.80 -9.77 9.62
N ILE A 260 -11.79 -9.31 8.86
CA ILE A 260 -12.57 -8.11 9.22
C ILE A 260 -13.58 -8.36 10.34
N SER A 261 -13.94 -9.62 10.58
CA SER A 261 -14.80 -10.04 11.69
C SER A 261 -14.47 -11.48 12.07
N PRO A 262 -14.26 -11.80 13.36
CA PRO A 262 -14.27 -10.91 14.52
C PRO A 262 -13.04 -10.00 14.55
N LYS A 263 -13.23 -8.75 14.98
CA LYS A 263 -12.15 -7.80 15.24
C LYS A 263 -11.44 -8.16 16.54
N ASN A 264 -10.13 -7.93 16.56
CA ASN A 264 -9.30 -8.16 17.71
C ASN A 264 -9.73 -7.31 18.92
N GLY A 265 -9.93 -7.95 20.07
CA GLY A 265 -10.25 -7.28 21.34
C GLY A 265 -11.74 -6.97 21.56
N TYR A 266 -12.65 -7.47 20.73
CA TYR A 266 -14.09 -7.21 20.83
C TYR A 266 -14.89 -8.35 21.46
N LEU A 267 -15.97 -7.99 22.15
CA LEU A 267 -17.01 -8.90 22.61
C LEU A 267 -18.08 -9.06 21.51
N TYR A 268 -18.37 -10.31 21.17
CA TYR A 268 -19.44 -10.71 20.27
C TYR A 268 -20.47 -11.55 21.03
N LEU A 269 -21.75 -11.30 20.79
CA LEU A 269 -22.86 -12.07 21.35
C LEU A 269 -23.81 -12.48 20.21
N PHE A 270 -23.93 -13.79 19.98
CA PHE A 270 -24.72 -14.39 18.89
C PHE A 270 -24.43 -13.73 17.54
N ASP A 271 -23.14 -13.71 17.18
CA ASP A 271 -22.57 -13.11 15.96
C ASP A 271 -22.52 -11.57 15.92
N ARG A 272 -23.22 -10.88 16.83
CA ARG A 272 -23.29 -9.41 16.88
C ARG A 272 -22.09 -8.82 17.62
N GLU A 273 -21.42 -7.83 17.01
CA GLU A 273 -20.42 -6.99 17.69
C GLU A 273 -21.09 -6.15 18.79
N ILE A 274 -20.55 -6.20 20.02
CA ILE A 274 -21.11 -5.49 21.18
C ILE A 274 -20.24 -4.30 21.57
N MET A 275 -18.98 -4.55 21.94
CA MET A 275 -18.05 -3.51 22.39
C MET A 275 -16.60 -4.01 22.43
N LYS A 276 -15.63 -3.10 22.41
CA LYS A 276 -14.21 -3.40 22.66
C LYS A 276 -13.98 -3.66 24.15
N VAL A 277 -13.41 -4.82 24.49
CA VAL A 277 -13.12 -5.26 25.87
C VAL A 277 -11.65 -5.66 26.09
N GLY A 278 -10.80 -5.50 25.07
CA GLY A 278 -9.35 -5.77 25.13
C GLY A 278 -8.95 -7.22 24.89
N LYS A 279 -9.90 -8.15 24.91
CA LYS A 279 -9.75 -9.55 24.45
C LYS A 279 -10.89 -9.90 23.50
N THR A 280 -10.63 -10.69 22.48
CA THR A 280 -11.69 -11.16 21.59
C THR A 280 -12.48 -12.25 22.32
N ILE A 281 -13.75 -11.98 22.63
CA ILE A 281 -14.64 -12.90 23.33
C ILE A 281 -15.85 -13.12 22.45
N ILE A 282 -16.19 -14.38 22.20
CA ILE A 282 -17.32 -14.75 21.35
C ILE A 282 -18.27 -15.59 22.18
N ILE A 283 -19.53 -15.16 22.30
CA ILE A 283 -20.59 -15.92 22.96
C ILE A 283 -21.55 -16.44 21.88
N GLY A 284 -21.59 -17.75 21.70
CA GLY A 284 -22.28 -18.46 20.64
C GLY A 284 -21.45 -18.57 19.36
N LYS A 285 -22.14 -18.76 18.21
CA LYS A 285 -21.48 -18.82 16.90
C LYS A 285 -20.96 -17.44 16.46
N LYS A 286 -19.91 -17.44 15.65
CA LYS A 286 -19.43 -16.26 14.93
C LYS A 286 -19.30 -16.53 13.44
N THR A 287 -19.77 -15.62 12.62
CA THR A 287 -19.43 -15.55 11.19
C THR A 287 -18.10 -14.83 11.07
N ILE A 288 -17.11 -15.58 10.60
CA ILE A 288 -15.81 -15.07 10.18
C ILE A 288 -16.00 -14.46 8.82
N GLU A 289 -15.62 -13.20 8.68
CA GLU A 289 -15.63 -12.48 7.42
C GLU A 289 -14.20 -12.04 7.16
N MET A 290 -13.73 -12.28 5.94
CA MET A 290 -12.39 -11.94 5.51
C MET A 290 -12.45 -11.19 4.18
N LYS A 291 -11.42 -10.39 3.92
CA LYS A 291 -11.13 -9.83 2.60
C LYS A 291 -9.76 -10.33 2.19
N ALA A 292 -9.66 -10.86 0.97
CA ALA A 292 -8.39 -11.25 0.37
C ALA A 292 -8.32 -10.67 -1.03
N PHE A 293 -7.13 -10.23 -1.44
CA PHE A 293 -6.93 -9.64 -2.76
C PHE A 293 -5.53 -9.92 -3.31
N ASP A 294 -5.46 -10.14 -4.61
CA ASP A 294 -4.23 -10.27 -5.39
C ASP A 294 -4.49 -9.83 -6.83
N GLU A 295 -3.51 -9.20 -7.50
CA GLU A 295 -3.66 -8.75 -8.90
C GLU A 295 -3.85 -9.90 -9.88
N SER A 296 -3.16 -11.04 -9.66
CA SER A 296 -3.38 -12.27 -10.43
C SER A 296 -4.70 -12.96 -10.05
N GLY A 297 -5.27 -12.58 -8.90
CA GLY A 297 -6.48 -13.11 -8.30
C GLY A 297 -6.18 -14.20 -7.26
N ILE A 298 -7.08 -14.31 -6.28
CA ILE A 298 -6.97 -15.31 -5.21
C ILE A 298 -7.38 -16.70 -5.73
N GLU A 299 -6.52 -17.71 -5.55
CA GLU A 299 -6.83 -19.11 -5.83
C GLU A 299 -7.73 -19.70 -4.74
N LYS A 300 -7.37 -19.47 -3.47
CA LYS A 300 -8.09 -19.99 -2.30
C LYS A 300 -7.71 -19.26 -1.01
N VAL A 301 -8.59 -19.36 -0.02
CA VAL A 301 -8.30 -19.02 1.38
C VAL A 301 -8.49 -20.27 2.24
N GLU A 302 -7.48 -20.65 3.01
CA GLU A 302 -7.52 -21.74 3.97
C GLU A 302 -7.73 -21.18 5.38
N ILE A 303 -8.63 -21.79 6.15
CA ILE A 303 -8.86 -21.44 7.56
C ILE A 303 -8.35 -22.57 8.43
N TYR A 304 -7.53 -22.21 9.41
CA TYR A 304 -7.00 -23.10 10.42
C TYR A 304 -7.49 -22.66 11.80
N VAL A 305 -7.83 -23.61 12.66
CA VAL A 305 -8.05 -23.39 14.09
C VAL A 305 -7.05 -24.23 14.85
N ASP A 306 -6.21 -23.60 15.68
CA ASP A 306 -5.10 -24.23 16.41
C ASP A 306 -4.19 -25.10 15.53
N GLY A 307 -3.94 -24.62 14.30
CA GLY A 307 -3.11 -25.30 13.30
C GLY A 307 -3.81 -26.43 12.53
N LYS A 308 -5.08 -26.74 12.83
CA LYS A 308 -5.87 -27.73 12.08
C LYS A 308 -6.69 -27.05 10.98
N LEU A 309 -6.58 -27.54 9.74
CA LEU A 309 -7.38 -27.04 8.62
C LEU A 309 -8.86 -27.34 8.83
N GLU A 310 -9.69 -26.30 8.91
CA GLU A 310 -11.14 -26.38 9.10
C GLU A 310 -11.93 -26.10 7.81
N ALA A 311 -11.39 -25.24 6.92
CA ALA A 311 -12.07 -24.90 5.67
C ALA A 311 -11.12 -24.45 4.56
N THR A 312 -11.58 -24.61 3.31
CA THR A 312 -10.97 -24.01 2.10
C THR A 312 -12.05 -23.28 1.32
N LEU A 313 -11.86 -21.99 1.12
CA LEU A 313 -12.80 -21.07 0.49
C LEU A 313 -12.25 -20.59 -0.86
N LYS A 314 -13.12 -20.38 -1.85
CA LYS A 314 -12.71 -19.92 -3.20
C LYS A 314 -13.44 -18.66 -3.69
N ASN A 315 -14.73 -18.52 -3.37
CA ASN A 315 -15.57 -17.46 -3.94
C ASN A 315 -16.17 -16.50 -2.90
N SER A 316 -16.30 -16.95 -1.65
CA SER A 316 -16.81 -16.15 -0.52
C SER A 316 -15.89 -16.43 0.65
N TYR A 317 -15.27 -15.39 1.20
CA TYR A 317 -14.33 -15.51 2.31
C TYR A 317 -15.07 -15.38 3.65
N THR A 318 -16.12 -16.18 3.78
CA THR A 318 -16.98 -16.23 4.96
C THR A 318 -17.08 -17.65 5.49
N TRP A 319 -16.95 -17.84 6.81
CA TRP A 319 -17.04 -19.16 7.45
C TRP A 319 -17.66 -19.05 8.84
N ILE A 320 -18.34 -20.10 9.34
CA ILE A 320 -18.98 -20.06 10.66
C ILE A 320 -18.12 -20.78 11.68
N TRP A 321 -17.63 -20.04 12.67
CA TRP A 321 -16.87 -20.55 13.81
C TRP A 321 -17.79 -20.93 14.97
N LYS A 322 -17.67 -22.18 15.44
CA LYS A 322 -18.51 -22.78 16.49
C LYS A 322 -17.72 -23.63 17.50
N ASP A 323 -16.52 -23.21 17.84
CA ASP A 323 -15.70 -23.90 18.84
C ASP A 323 -16.03 -23.47 20.28
N PHE A 324 -15.30 -24.05 21.24
CA PHE A 324 -15.45 -23.74 22.66
C PHE A 324 -14.08 -23.73 23.35
N GLY A 325 -13.80 -22.64 24.06
CA GLY A 325 -12.53 -22.42 24.74
C GLY A 325 -11.67 -21.36 24.05
N GLN A 326 -10.39 -21.34 24.38
CA GLN A 326 -9.43 -20.43 23.77
C GLN A 326 -8.86 -21.06 22.51
N HIS A 327 -8.91 -20.33 21.40
CA HIS A 327 -8.45 -20.79 20.10
C HIS A 327 -7.77 -19.66 19.33
N THR A 328 -6.83 -20.05 18.46
CA THR A 328 -6.25 -19.17 17.44
C THR A 328 -6.80 -19.57 16.09
N LEU A 329 -7.50 -18.67 15.42
CA LEU A 329 -7.88 -18.83 14.02
C LEU A 329 -6.83 -18.17 13.14
N LEU A 330 -6.32 -18.89 12.15
CA LEU A 330 -5.41 -18.39 11.13
C LEU A 330 -6.08 -18.53 9.77
N ALA A 331 -6.21 -17.42 9.06
CA ALA A 331 -6.60 -17.37 7.66
C ALA A 331 -5.34 -17.29 6.79
N LYS A 332 -5.29 -18.07 5.72
CA LYS A 332 -4.17 -18.11 4.78
C LYS A 332 -4.66 -17.97 3.34
N ALA A 333 -4.36 -16.86 2.69
CA ALA A 333 -4.71 -16.65 1.29
C ALA A 333 -3.59 -17.18 0.38
N TYR A 334 -3.97 -17.73 -0.77
CA TYR A 334 -3.07 -18.14 -1.84
C TYR A 334 -3.49 -17.45 -3.14
N ASP A 335 -2.53 -16.88 -3.85
CA ASP A 335 -2.72 -16.38 -5.20
C ASP A 335 -2.65 -17.51 -6.24
N LYS A 336 -2.73 -17.18 -7.54
CA LYS A 336 -2.60 -18.18 -8.61
C LYS A 336 -1.17 -18.64 -8.88
N ASN A 337 -0.18 -17.94 -8.34
CA ASN A 337 1.24 -18.20 -8.54
C ASN A 337 1.84 -19.04 -7.39
N GLY A 338 1.06 -19.31 -6.35
CA GLY A 338 1.44 -20.10 -5.17
C GLY A 338 2.00 -19.28 -4.01
N PHE A 339 2.07 -17.96 -4.11
CA PHE A 339 2.42 -17.08 -3.00
C PHE A 339 1.24 -16.96 -2.04
N ASN A 340 1.57 -16.67 -0.78
CA ASN A 340 0.59 -16.68 0.28
C ASN A 340 0.90 -15.64 1.35
N SER A 341 -0.16 -15.22 2.03
CA SER A 341 -0.13 -14.37 3.21
C SER A 341 -1.10 -14.92 4.26
N THR A 342 -0.94 -14.46 5.50
CA THR A 342 -1.73 -14.94 6.62
C THR A 342 -2.22 -13.80 7.49
N ASP A 343 -3.39 -13.97 8.07
CA ASP A 343 -3.91 -13.15 9.16
C ASP A 343 -4.45 -14.07 10.26
N PHE A 344 -4.50 -13.60 11.51
CA PHE A 344 -4.95 -14.41 12.63
C PHE A 344 -5.75 -13.62 13.67
N VAL A 345 -6.59 -14.35 14.40
CA VAL A 345 -7.34 -13.84 15.55
C VAL A 345 -7.33 -14.85 16.69
N ASP A 346 -6.91 -14.39 17.86
CA ASP A 346 -7.06 -15.13 19.11
C ASP A 346 -8.42 -14.82 19.73
N ALA A 347 -9.22 -15.85 20.00
CA ALA A 347 -10.55 -15.69 20.58
C ALA A 347 -10.84 -16.67 21.72
N PHE A 348 -11.57 -16.20 22.73
CA PHE A 348 -12.19 -17.03 23.75
C PHE A 348 -13.66 -17.22 23.44
N ILE A 349 -14.06 -18.45 23.13
CA ILE A 349 -15.39 -18.80 22.66
C ILE A 349 -16.17 -19.52 23.76
N ILE A 350 -17.36 -19.01 24.05
CA ILE A 350 -18.31 -19.54 25.03
C ILE A 350 -19.53 -20.03 24.26
N ALA A 351 -19.94 -21.27 24.51
CA ALA A 351 -21.09 -21.90 23.85
C ALA A 351 -22.43 -21.24 24.20
#